data_AF-A0A2V8M4J7-F1
#
_entry.id   AF-A0A2V8M4J7-F1
#
_cell.length_a   1.000
_cell.length_b   1.000
_cell.length_c   1.000
_cell.angle_alpha   90.00
_cell.angle_beta   90.00
_cell.angle_gamma   90.00
#
_symmetry.space_group_name_H-M   'P 1'
#
loop_
_entity.id
_entity.type
_entity.pdbx_description
1 polymer ?
#
loop_
_entity_poly.entity_id
_entity_poly.type
_entity_poly.pdbx_seq_one_letter_code
_entity_poly.pdbx_strand_id
1 'polypeptide(L)'
;MGNSVGHWEGNTLVVDTTNFTDLNPFPGAQNLHVTERITRADEDTILYQFTVEDPGMWTKPWSGEVPVKKIAGPLWEYACHEGNYGLENTLRGARVADAEAAKKTAK
;
A
#
# COMPACT_ATOMS: atom_id res chain seq x y z
N MET A 1 -8.85 8.32 -10.73
CA MET A 1 -7.58 8.87 -11.26
C MET A 1 -7.56 10.38 -11.02
N GLY A 2 -6.42 10.95 -10.64
CA GLY A 2 -6.27 12.39 -10.37
C GLY A 2 -5.33 13.09 -11.34
N ASN A 3 -5.17 14.40 -11.19
CA ASN A 3 -4.26 15.24 -11.96
C ASN A 3 -3.05 15.60 -11.10
N SER A 4 -1.86 15.22 -11.55
CA SER A 4 -0.60 15.42 -10.82
C SER A 4 0.27 16.50 -11.49
N VAL A 5 0.82 17.40 -10.69
CA VAL A 5 1.81 18.40 -11.10
C VAL A 5 3.06 18.22 -10.24
N GLY A 6 4.23 18.14 -10.89
CA GLY A 6 5.50 17.94 -10.22
C GLY A 6 6.43 19.14 -10.31
N HIS A 7 7.15 19.42 -9.23
CA HIS A 7 8.27 20.38 -9.20
C HIS A 7 9.42 19.86 -8.34
N TRP A 8 10.61 20.40 -8.57
CA TRP A 8 11.81 20.04 -7.80
C TRP A 8 12.04 21.01 -6.65
N GLU A 9 12.32 20.46 -5.46
CA GLU A 9 12.81 21.17 -4.29
C GLU A 9 14.18 20.57 -3.90
N GLY A 10 15.26 21.20 -4.37
CA GLY A 10 16.60 20.63 -4.21
C GLY A 10 16.72 19.29 -4.93
N ASN A 11 16.94 18.19 -4.19
CA ASN A 11 17.01 16.83 -4.74
C ASN A 11 15.68 16.04 -4.64
N THR A 12 14.62 16.68 -4.14
CA THR A 12 13.31 16.05 -3.91
C THR A 12 12.36 16.42 -5.04
N LEU A 13 11.76 15.43 -5.69
CA LEU A 13 10.60 15.66 -6.56
C LEU A 13 9.36 15.72 -5.67
N VAL A 14 8.69 16.86 -5.67
CA VAL A 14 7.40 17.04 -5.01
C VAL A 14 6.32 16.89 -6.06
N VAL A 15 5.34 16.04 -5.80
CA VAL A 15 4.19 15.82 -6.68
C VAL A 15 2.93 16.17 -5.92
N ASP A 16 2.19 17.14 -6.43
CA ASP A 16 0.91 17.58 -5.92
C ASP A 16 -0.20 16.99 -6.80
N THR A 17 -1.06 16.17 -6.22
CA THR A 17 -2.16 15.52 -6.94
C THR A 17 -3.50 15.95 -6.38
N THR A 18 -4.35 16.49 -7.26
CA THR A 18 -5.72 16.94 -6.97
C THR A 18 -6.69 16.43 -8.03
N ASN A 19 -7.95 16.88 -8.00
CA ASN A 19 -8.97 16.58 -9.02
C ASN A 19 -9.15 15.07 -9.25
N PHE A 20 -9.21 14.31 -8.16
CA PHE A 20 -9.45 12.88 -8.24
C PHE A 20 -10.86 12.59 -8.76
N THR A 21 -10.96 11.67 -9.72
CA THR A 21 -12.23 11.05 -10.10
C THR A 21 -12.69 10.05 -9.05
N ASP A 22 -13.91 9.56 -9.20
CA ASP A 22 -14.56 8.55 -8.35
C ASP A 22 -13.81 7.20 -8.31
N LEU A 23 -12.85 7.00 -9.23
CA LEU A 23 -11.94 5.85 -9.28
C LEU A 23 -10.66 6.12 -8.45
N ASN A 24 -10.79 6.78 -7.31
CA ASN A 24 -9.69 6.98 -6.38
C ASN A 24 -9.64 5.83 -5.34
N PRO A 25 -8.49 5.56 -4.71
CA PRO A 25 -8.34 4.41 -3.81
C PRO A 25 -9.08 4.57 -2.47
N PHE A 26 -9.70 5.73 -2.21
CA PHE A 26 -10.44 6.05 -0.99
C PHE A 26 -11.91 6.35 -1.30
N PRO A 27 -12.76 5.30 -1.42
CA PRO A 27 -14.18 5.50 -1.65
C PRO A 27 -14.80 6.47 -0.63
N GLY A 28 -15.42 7.54 -1.12
CA GLY A 28 -16.02 8.58 -0.29
C GLY A 28 -15.16 9.83 -0.07
N ALA A 29 -13.86 9.79 -0.41
CA ALA A 29 -13.02 10.98 -0.44
C ALA A 29 -13.38 11.83 -1.68
N GLN A 30 -14.06 12.96 -1.46
CA GLN A 30 -14.53 13.87 -2.52
C GLN A 30 -13.59 15.07 -2.73
N ASN A 31 -12.80 15.41 -1.71
CA ASN A 31 -11.89 16.55 -1.71
C ASN A 31 -10.45 16.07 -1.47
N LEU A 32 -10.10 14.94 -2.07
CA LEU A 32 -8.81 14.30 -1.89
C LEU A 32 -7.70 15.17 -2.49
N HIS A 33 -6.68 15.43 -1.69
CA HIS A 33 -5.42 16.03 -2.08
C HIS A 33 -4.30 15.16 -1.53
N VAL A 34 -3.35 14.83 -2.41
CA VAL A 34 -2.19 14.01 -2.04
C VAL A 34 -0.93 14.76 -2.44
N THR A 35 -0.07 14.98 -1.47
CA THR A 35 1.28 15.51 -1.70
C THR A 35 2.29 14.40 -1.50
N GLU A 36 3.04 14.08 -2.53
CA GLU A 36 4.09 13.08 -2.52
C GLU A 36 5.46 13.77 -2.59
N ARG A 37 6.45 13.22 -1.88
CA ARG A 37 7.84 13.67 -1.90
C ARG A 37 8.74 12.47 -2.16
N ILE A 38 9.49 12.54 -3.25
CA ILE A 38 10.35 11.47 -3.72
C ILE A 38 11.78 11.98 -3.67
N THR A 39 12.55 11.48 -2.70
CA THR A 39 13.91 11.94 -2.41
C THR A 39 14.91 10.83 -2.63
N ARG A 40 15.96 11.07 -3.42
CA ARG A 40 17.09 10.12 -3.49
C ARG A 40 17.90 10.24 -2.19
N ALA A 41 17.71 9.30 -1.27
CA ALA A 41 18.37 9.30 0.03
C ALA A 41 19.83 8.85 -0.05
N ASP A 42 20.11 7.86 -0.90
CA ASP A 42 21.45 7.35 -1.18
C ASP A 42 21.50 6.68 -2.58
N GLU A 43 22.56 5.91 -2.86
CA GLU A 43 22.77 5.28 -4.17
C GLU A 43 21.67 4.26 -4.53
N ASP A 44 21.10 3.60 -3.53
CA ASP A 44 20.22 2.45 -3.68
C ASP A 44 18.86 2.64 -3.03
N THR A 45 18.56 3.86 -2.54
CA THR A 45 17.34 4.14 -1.79
C THR A 45 16.67 5.43 -2.26
N ILE A 46 15.39 5.30 -2.57
CA ILE A 46 14.47 6.42 -2.71
C ILE A 46 13.60 6.47 -1.46
N LEU A 47 13.62 7.59 -0.75
CA LEU A 47 12.66 7.86 0.30
C LEU A 47 11.39 8.40 -0.33
N TYR A 48 10.32 7.60 -0.27
CA TYR A 48 9.00 8.02 -0.71
C TYR A 48 8.17 8.42 0.52
N GLN A 49 7.78 9.68 0.59
CA GLN A 49 6.91 10.22 1.63
C GLN A 49 5.63 10.71 0.97
N PHE A 50 4.53 10.63 1.69
CA PHE A 50 3.27 11.16 1.19
C PHE A 50 2.40 11.68 2.34
N THR A 51 1.58 12.67 2.03
CA THR A 51 0.55 13.22 2.91
C THR A 51 -0.77 13.19 2.18
N VAL A 52 -1.81 12.73 2.87
CA VAL A 52 -3.17 12.61 2.34
C VAL A 52 -4.10 13.51 3.13
N GLU A 53 -4.89 14.29 2.40
CA GLU A 53 -5.81 15.28 2.95
C GLU A 53 -7.19 15.11 2.29
N ASP A 54 -8.23 14.96 3.12
CA ASP A 54 -9.62 15.14 2.72
C ASP A 54 -10.41 15.54 3.97
N PRO A 55 -10.82 16.82 4.12
CA PRO A 55 -11.54 17.29 5.31
C PRO A 55 -12.93 16.66 5.50
N GLY A 56 -13.52 16.09 4.44
CA GLY A 56 -14.79 15.38 4.50
C GLY A 56 -14.66 13.94 4.98
N MET A 57 -13.46 13.35 4.85
CA MET A 57 -13.20 11.96 5.24
C MET A 57 -12.40 11.82 6.55
N TRP A 58 -11.43 12.71 6.79
CA TRP A 58 -10.57 12.66 7.99
C TRP A 58 -10.54 14.01 8.74
N THR A 59 -10.45 13.94 10.07
CA THR A 59 -10.38 15.13 10.93
C THR A 59 -9.03 15.85 10.89
N LYS A 60 -8.00 15.20 10.36
CA LYS A 60 -6.67 15.74 10.16
C LYS A 60 -5.96 15.02 9.01
N PRO A 61 -5.00 15.69 8.34
CA PRO A 61 -4.07 15.04 7.44
C PRO A 61 -3.35 13.88 8.11
N TRP A 62 -2.99 12.88 7.30
CA TRP A 62 -2.13 11.81 7.72
C TRP A 62 -1.03 11.56 6.68
N SER A 63 0.09 11.02 7.14
CA SER A 63 1.27 10.84 6.30
C SER A 63 1.87 9.46 6.49
N GLY A 64 2.62 9.02 5.49
CA GLY A 64 3.41 7.80 5.53
C GLY A 64 4.76 7.99 4.86
N GLU A 65 5.67 7.08 5.16
CA GLU A 65 6.99 7.02 4.56
C GLU A 65 7.34 5.57 4.23
N VAL A 66 7.90 5.36 3.05
CA VAL A 66 8.34 4.07 2.54
C VAL A 66 9.73 4.23 1.93
N PRO A 67 10.78 3.63 2.51
CA PRO A 67 12.08 3.53 1.85
C PRO A 67 11.99 2.48 0.73
N VAL A 68 11.99 2.95 -0.51
CA VAL A 68 12.04 2.11 -1.71
C VAL A 68 13.49 1.74 -1.97
N LYS A 69 13.84 0.49 -1.68
CA LYS A 69 15.18 -0.06 -1.88
C LYS A 69 15.33 -0.67 -3.28
N LYS A 70 16.48 -0.46 -3.89
CA LYS A 70 16.89 -1.12 -5.12
C LYS A 70 16.91 -2.62 -4.91
N ILE A 71 16.33 -3.36 -5.84
CA ILE A 71 16.35 -4.82 -5.87
C ILE A 71 17.28 -5.31 -6.97
N ALA A 72 17.94 -6.45 -6.75
CA ALA A 72 18.69 -7.14 -7.78
C ALA A 72 17.75 -8.06 -8.57
N GLY A 73 17.92 -8.09 -9.90
CA GLY A 73 17.11 -8.92 -10.79
C GLY A 73 15.99 -8.15 -11.51
N PRO A 74 15.16 -8.85 -12.31
CA PRO A 74 14.10 -8.22 -13.08
C PRO A 74 12.97 -7.70 -12.18
N LEU A 75 12.35 -6.60 -12.60
CA LEU A 75 11.10 -6.14 -12.01
C LEU A 75 9.97 -7.05 -12.50
N TRP A 76 9.37 -7.79 -11.57
CA TRP A 76 8.21 -8.61 -11.86
C TRP A 76 6.93 -7.76 -11.76
N GLU A 77 5.90 -8.15 -12.51
CA GLU A 77 4.61 -7.50 -12.41
C GLU A 77 4.06 -7.59 -10.99
N TYR A 78 3.45 -6.51 -10.53
CA TYR A 78 2.61 -6.56 -9.34
C TYR A 78 1.30 -7.24 -9.72
N ALA A 79 1.29 -8.57 -9.68
CA ALA A 79 0.05 -9.33 -9.63
C ALA A 79 -0.45 -9.26 -8.19
N CYS A 80 -1.56 -8.56 -7.97
CA CYS A 80 -2.36 -8.77 -6.76
C CYS A 80 -2.56 -10.29 -6.68
N HIS A 81 -2.24 -10.92 -5.54
CA HIS A 81 -2.31 -12.39 -5.38
C HIS A 81 -3.76 -12.88 -5.49
N GLU A 82 -4.32 -12.86 -6.69
CA GLU A 82 -5.58 -13.49 -7.01
C GLU A 82 -5.32 -15.00 -6.85
N GLY A 83 -5.78 -15.55 -5.73
CA GLY A 83 -5.45 -16.91 -5.29
C GLY A 83 -4.48 -17.02 -4.09
N ASN A 84 -4.43 -16.05 -3.17
CA ASN A 84 -3.75 -16.22 -1.87
C ASN A 84 -4.48 -17.23 -0.95
N TYR A 85 -4.51 -18.50 -1.36
CA TYR A 85 -5.05 -19.62 -0.59
C TYR A 85 -4.13 -20.03 0.55
N GLY A 86 -2.98 -19.37 0.74
CA GLY A 86 -2.00 -19.73 1.77
C GLY A 86 -2.61 -19.71 3.18
N LEU A 87 -3.31 -18.63 3.52
CA LEU A 87 -3.97 -18.51 4.83
C LEU A 87 -5.14 -19.49 4.95
N GLU A 88 -6.00 -19.60 3.93
CA GLU A 88 -7.12 -20.54 3.93
C GLU A 88 -6.66 -21.99 4.09
N ASN A 89 -5.67 -22.42 3.31
CA ASN A 89 -5.13 -23.78 3.35
C ASN A 89 -4.46 -24.08 4.69
N THR A 90 -3.74 -23.10 5.26
CA THR A 90 -3.13 -23.24 6.60
C THR A 90 -4.21 -23.46 7.67
N LEU A 91 -5.28 -22.65 7.65
CA LEU A 91 -6.38 -22.78 8.60
C LEU A 91 -7.17 -24.08 8.40
N ARG A 92 -7.42 -24.50 7.15
CA ARG A 92 -8.07 -25.78 6.84
C ARG A 92 -7.23 -26.97 7.34
N GLY A 93 -5.92 -26.96 7.10
CA GLY A 93 -5.00 -27.99 7.60
C GLY A 93 -5.06 -28.12 9.12
N ALA A 94 -5.07 -27.00 9.85
CA ALA A 94 -5.22 -27.00 11.30
C ALA A 94 -6.54 -27.64 11.76
N ARG A 95 -7.67 -27.38 11.07
CA ARG A 95 -8.98 -27.98 11.42
C ARG A 95 -9.03 -29.48 11.18
N VAL A 96 -8.35 -29.97 10.16
CA VAL A 96 -8.20 -31.42 9.94
C VAL A 96 -7.42 -32.03 11.11
N ALA A 97 -6.31 -31.41 11.52
CA ALA A 97 -5.51 -31.87 12.65
C ALA A 97 -6.31 -31.87 13.97
N ASP A 98 -7.08 -30.82 14.26
CA ASP A 98 -7.98 -30.74 15.42
C ASP A 98 -8.99 -31.90 15.44
N ALA A 99 -9.61 -32.18 14.29
CA ALA A 99 -10.63 -33.23 14.17
C ALA A 99 -10.03 -34.64 14.33
N GLU A 100 -8.84 -34.88 13.82
CA GLU A 100 -8.12 -36.14 14.02
C GLU A 100 -7.71 -36.34 15.48
N ALA A 101 -7.24 -35.28 16.14
CA ALA A 101 -6.92 -35.32 17.57
C ALA A 101 -8.19 -35.64 18.39
N ALA A 102 -9.31 -34.97 18.15
CA ALA A 102 -10.57 -35.21 18.84
C ALA A 102 -11.06 -36.66 18.68
N LYS A 103 -10.93 -37.25 17.49
CA LYS A 103 -11.29 -38.67 17.24
C LYS A 103 -10.39 -39.65 18.01
N LYS A 104 -9.10 -39.35 18.16
CA LYS A 104 -8.19 -40.19 18.95
C LYS A 104 -8.49 -40.13 20.44
N THR A 105 -8.90 -38.98 20.97
CA THR A 105 -9.25 -38.82 22.38
C THR A 105 -10.62 -39.42 22.74
N ALA A 106 -11.51 -39.57 21.75
CA ALA A 106 -12.84 -40.14 21.93
C ALA A 106 -12.90 -41.68 21.86
N LYS A 107 -11.75 -42.35 21.69
CA LYS A 107 -11.63 -43.82 21.61
C LYS A 107 -10.81 -44.34 22.80
#